data_AF-A0A314ZCB1-F1
#
_entry.id   AF-A0A314ZCB1-F1
#
_cell.length_a   1.000
_cell.length_b   1.000
_cell.length_c   1.000
_cell.angle_alpha   90.00
_cell.angle_beta   90.00
_cell.angle_gamma   90.00
#
_symmetry.space_group_name_H-M   'P 1'
#
loop_
_entity.id
_entity.type
_entity.pdbx_description
1 polymer ?
#
loop_
_entity_poly.entity_id
_entity_poly.type
_entity_poly.pdbx_seq_one_letter_code
_entity_poly.pdbx_strand_id
1 'polypeptide(L)'
;MVEKGFGSYVLVSDVLFDLLCDLGKLMEAERCLLQMVEKRHKPSNVSFRMIKVLMELANKHEALKNLTEKMAVFGASIHLLESTKSSTETSHQNHF
;
A
#
# COMPACT_ATOMS: atom_id res chain seq x y z
N MET A 1 20.37 -1.68 9.57
CA MET A 1 19.51 -1.83 8.35
C MET A 1 18.45 -0.73 8.27
N VAL A 2 18.77 0.54 8.53
CA VAL A 2 17.78 1.65 8.57
C VAL A 2 18.24 2.93 7.84
N GLU A 3 19.45 2.99 7.29
CA GLU A 3 19.97 4.27 6.74
C GLU A 3 19.86 4.46 5.23
N LYS A 4 19.52 3.43 4.45
CA LYS A 4 19.30 3.56 3.00
C LYS A 4 18.06 2.77 2.63
N GLY A 5 16.92 3.46 2.53
CA GLY A 5 15.60 2.86 2.30
C GLY A 5 15.62 1.84 1.17
N PHE A 6 14.98 0.70 1.39
CA PHE A 6 14.75 -0.28 0.33
C PHE A 6 14.00 0.41 -0.80
N GLY A 7 14.68 0.60 -1.94
CA GLY A 7 14.13 1.18 -3.16
C GLY A 7 12.95 0.42 -3.75
N SER A 8 12.53 -0.70 -3.16
CA SER A 8 11.27 -1.32 -3.54
C SER A 8 10.71 -2.21 -2.42
N TYR A 9 10.39 -1.63 -1.26
CA TYR A 9 9.50 -2.29 -0.29
C TYR A 9 8.26 -2.88 -1.00
N VAL A 10 7.73 -2.16 -2.00
CA VAL A 10 6.65 -2.61 -2.88
C VAL A 10 7.02 -3.86 -3.68
N LEU A 11 8.15 -3.90 -4.40
CA LEU A 11 8.53 -5.06 -5.22
C LEU A 11 8.80 -6.31 -4.36
N VAL A 12 9.45 -6.14 -3.21
CA VAL A 12 9.70 -7.26 -2.29
C VAL A 12 8.36 -7.79 -1.75
N SER A 13 7.42 -6.89 -1.44
CA SER A 13 6.06 -7.27 -1.07
C SER A 13 5.31 -7.96 -2.20
N ASP A 14 5.44 -7.51 -3.45
CA ASP A 14 4.79 -8.15 -4.61
C ASP A 14 5.22 -9.62 -4.73
N VAL A 15 6.53 -9.88 -4.68
CA VAL A 15 7.08 -11.27 -4.69
C VAL A 15 6.58 -12.09 -3.49
N LEU A 16 6.50 -11.47 -2.30
CA LEU A 16 5.96 -12.13 -1.11
C LEU A 16 4.48 -12.51 -1.32
N PHE A 17 3.68 -11.62 -1.89
CA PHE A 17 2.27 -11.88 -2.14
C PHE A 17 2.06 -13.00 -3.16
N ASP A 18 2.84 -13.01 -4.24
CA ASP A 18 2.79 -14.09 -5.24
C ASP A 18 3.05 -15.44 -4.57
N LEU A 19 4.13 -15.55 -3.78
CA LEU A 19 4.47 -16.79 -3.06
C LEU A 19 3.39 -17.21 -2.06
N LEU A 20 2.83 -16.28 -1.28
CA LEU A 20 1.77 -16.61 -0.32
C LEU A 20 0.51 -17.09 -1.05
N CYS A 21 0.15 -16.48 -2.17
CA CYS A 21 -0.98 -16.87 -2.99
C CYS A 21 -0.77 -18.25 -3.63
N ASP A 22 0.42 -18.52 -4.18
CA ASP A 22 0.78 -19.82 -4.74
C ASP A 22 0.71 -20.94 -3.69
N LEU A 23 1.07 -20.65 -2.44
CA LEU A 23 0.96 -21.57 -1.32
C LEU A 23 -0.46 -21.70 -0.74
N GLY A 24 -1.45 -21.01 -1.31
CA GLY A 24 -2.83 -20.98 -0.80
C GLY A 24 -3.00 -20.22 0.53
N LYS A 25 -1.98 -19.48 0.98
CA LYS A 25 -1.94 -18.72 2.24
C LYS A 25 -2.62 -17.36 2.10
N LEU A 26 -3.88 -17.38 1.66
CA LEU A 26 -4.65 -16.17 1.38
C LEU A 26 -4.88 -15.31 2.63
N MET A 27 -5.00 -15.90 3.82
CA MET A 27 -5.18 -15.16 5.08
C MET A 27 -3.92 -14.38 5.47
N GLU A 28 -2.74 -14.98 5.24
CA GLU A 28 -1.46 -14.34 5.48
C GLU A 28 -1.23 -13.22 4.47
N ALA A 29 -1.55 -13.45 3.19
CA ALA A 29 -1.46 -12.42 2.14
C ALA A 29 -2.34 -11.21 2.46
N GLU A 30 -3.59 -11.44 2.85
CA GLU A 30 -4.51 -10.40 3.33
C GLU A 30 -3.91 -9.59 4.50
N ARG A 31 -3.45 -10.28 5.54
CA ARG A 31 -2.89 -9.65 6.74
C ARG A 31 -1.68 -8.79 6.40
N CYS A 32 -0.78 -9.29 5.56
CA CYS A 32 0.39 -8.55 5.11
C CYS A 32 0.00 -7.30 4.32
N LEU A 33 -1.00 -7.39 3.43
CA LEU A 33 -1.47 -6.25 2.65
C LEU A 33 -2.10 -5.18 3.56
N LEU A 34 -2.92 -5.58 4.53
CA LEU A 34 -3.48 -4.68 5.54
C LEU A 34 -2.40 -3.99 6.37
N GLN A 35 -1.38 -4.72 6.80
CA GLN A 35 -0.26 -4.15 7.56
C GLN A 35 0.52 -3.09 6.76
N MET A 36 0.70 -3.29 5.45
CA MET A 36 1.30 -2.27 4.59
C MET A 36 0.46 -0.99 4.58
N VAL A 37 -0.86 -1.11 4.39
CA VAL A 37 -1.78 0.04 4.40
C VAL A 37 -1.75 0.78 5.74
N GLU A 38 -1.79 0.04 6.85
CA GLU A 38 -1.75 0.60 8.21
C GLU A 38 -0.43 1.33 8.50
N LYS A 39 0.69 0.79 7.99
CA LYS A 39 2.02 1.42 8.09
C LYS A 39 2.28 2.50 7.03
N ARG A 40 1.25 2.92 6.30
CA ARG A 40 1.32 3.94 5.24
C ARG A 40 2.24 3.58 4.07
N HIS A 41 2.46 2.29 3.83
CA HIS A 41 3.13 1.79 2.63
C HIS A 41 2.08 1.32 1.62
N LYS A 42 2.06 1.92 0.43
CA LYS A 42 1.10 1.55 -0.61
C LYS A 42 1.43 0.15 -1.16
N PRO A 43 0.52 -0.83 -1.08
CA PRO A 43 0.64 -2.06 -1.84
C PRO A 43 0.54 -1.78 -3.33
N SER A 44 1.15 -2.60 -4.19
CA SER A 44 0.97 -2.45 -5.63
C SER A 44 -0.48 -2.74 -6.04
N ASN A 45 -0.90 -2.15 -7.16
CA ASN A 45 -2.21 -2.46 -7.74
C ASN A 45 -2.28 -3.92 -8.23
N VAL A 46 -1.14 -4.52 -8.57
CA VAL A 46 -1.05 -5.91 -9.04
C VAL A 46 -1.40 -6.85 -7.88
N SER A 47 -0.73 -6.70 -6.73
CA SER A 47 -1.00 -7.54 -5.56
C SER A 47 -2.41 -7.36 -5.01
N PHE A 48 -2.94 -6.12 -5.01
CA PHE A 48 -4.31 -5.88 -4.60
C PHE A 48 -5.32 -6.59 -5.52
N ARG A 49 -5.15 -6.52 -6.85
CA ARG A 49 -6.03 -7.21 -7.80
C ARG A 49 -5.99 -8.72 -7.61
N MET A 50 -4.79 -9.29 -7.47
CA MET A 50 -4.62 -10.73 -7.25
C MET A 50 -5.34 -11.20 -5.98
N ILE A 51 -5.06 -10.56 -4.85
CA ILE A 51 -5.68 -10.92 -3.56
C ILE A 51 -7.21 -10.73 -3.61
N LYS A 52 -7.69 -9.65 -4.27
CA LYS A 52 -9.12 -9.44 -4.48
C LYS A 52 -9.78 -10.61 -5.22
N VAL A 53 -9.24 -11.02 -6.37
CA VAL A 53 -9.79 -12.14 -7.15
C VAL A 53 -9.80 -13.42 -6.33
N LEU A 54 -8.72 -13.72 -5.61
CA LEU A 54 -8.64 -14.91 -4.77
C LEU A 54 -9.65 -14.88 -3.61
N MET A 55 -9.90 -13.72 -3.01
CA MET A 55 -10.94 -13.54 -2.00
C MET A 55 -12.35 -13.74 -2.56
N GLU A 56 -12.63 -13.23 -3.77
CA GLU A 56 -13.90 -13.45 -4.46
C GLU A 56 -14.13 -14.95 -4.71
N LEU A 57 -13.12 -15.66 -5.22
CA LEU A 57 -13.17 -17.10 -5.44
C LEU A 57 -13.33 -17.90 -4.14
N ALA A 58 -12.77 -17.41 -3.03
CA ALA A 58 -12.89 -18.01 -1.71
C ALA A 58 -14.16 -17.57 -0.94
N ASN A 59 -15.09 -16.83 -1.58
CA ASN A 59 -16.29 -16.27 -0.96
C ASN A 59 -16.02 -15.41 0.30
N LYS A 60 -14.86 -14.77 0.38
CA LYS A 60 -14.43 -13.92 1.52
C LYS A 60 -14.91 -12.47 1.35
N HIS A 61 -16.21 -12.28 1.18
CA HIS A 61 -16.78 -10.97 0.83
C HIS A 61 -16.58 -9.88 1.90
N GLU A 62 -16.72 -10.23 3.19
CA GLU A 62 -16.56 -9.26 4.28
C GLU A 62 -15.11 -8.75 4.40
N ALA A 63 -14.15 -9.69 4.35
CA ALA A 63 -12.72 -9.39 4.31
C ALA A 63 -12.35 -8.51 3.11
N LEU A 64 -12.87 -8.85 1.93
CA LEU A 64 -12.65 -8.08 0.71
C LEU A 64 -13.20 -6.66 0.81
N LYS A 65 -14.40 -6.50 1.40
CA LYS A 65 -15.00 -5.18 1.64
C LYS A 65 -14.10 -4.33 2.53
N ASN A 66 -13.67 -4.87 3.67
CA ASN A 66 -12.76 -4.17 4.60
C ASN A 66 -11.45 -3.74 3.91
N LEU A 67 -10.85 -4.65 3.12
CA LEU A 67 -9.62 -4.38 2.39
C LEU A 67 -9.80 -3.26 1.37
N THR A 68 -10.90 -3.29 0.61
CA THR A 68 -11.21 -2.30 -0.43
C THR A 68 -11.41 -0.91 0.17
N GLU A 69 -12.14 -0.81 1.28
CA GLU A 69 -12.35 0.44 2.01
C GLU A 69 -11.02 1.03 2.50
N LYS A 70 -10.16 0.23 3.12
CA LYS A 70 -8.83 0.67 3.59
C LYS A 70 -7.93 1.14 2.44
N MET A 71 -7.96 0.46 1.29
CA MET A 71 -7.21 0.87 0.09
C MET A 71 -7.74 2.17 -0.53
N ALA A 72 -9.06 2.41 -0.48
CA ALA A 72 -9.66 3.64 -1.00
C ALA A 72 -9.26 4.88 -0.17
N VAL A 73 -9.19 4.76 1.16
CA VAL A 73 -8.74 5.82 2.06
C VAL A 73 -7.29 6.23 1.75
N PHE A 74 -6.44 5.28 1.37
CA PHE A 74 -5.07 5.56 0.98
C PHE A 74 -4.98 6.38 -0.33
N GLY A 75 -5.86 6.11 -1.30
CA GLY A 75 -5.95 6.88 -2.55
C GLY A 75 -6.37 8.33 -2.36
N ALA A 76 -7.30 8.59 -1.42
CA ALA A 76 -7.79 9.94 -1.14
C ALA A 76 -6.81 10.80 -0.32
N SER A 77 -6.03 10.19 0.58
CA SER A 77 -5.13 10.92 1.49
C SER A 77 -3.80 11.36 0.86
N ILE A 78 -3.34 10.71 -0.22
CA ILE A 78 -2.15 11.14 -0.96
C ILE A 78 -2.38 12.47 -1.70
N HIS A 79 -3.58 12.68 -2.26
CA HIS A 79 -3.91 13.90 -2.98
C HIS A 79 -3.98 15.15 -2.07
N LEU A 80 -4.07 14.97 -0.74
CA LEU A 80 -4.08 16.05 0.24
C LEU A 80 -2.65 16.42 0.73
N LEU A 81 -1.70 15.47 0.69
CA LEU A 81 -0.33 15.69 1.17
C LEU A 81 0.59 16.34 0.11
N GLU A 82 0.27 16.20 -1.17
CA GLU A 82 1.02 16.88 -2.24
C GLU A 82 0.75 18.39 -2.28
N SER A 83 -0.46 18.82 -1.89
CA SER A 83 -0.85 20.24 -1.85
C SER A 83 -0.20 21.03 -0.70
N THR A 84 0.35 20.37 0.33
CA THR A 84 0.99 21.07 1.47
C THR A 84 2.51 21.19 1.34
N LYS A 85 3.15 20.47 0.42
CA LYS A 85 4.59 20.60 0.14
C LYS A 85 4.94 21.76 -0.81
N SER A 86 3.96 22.30 -1.53
CA SER A 86 4.18 23.41 -2.47
C SER A 86 4.33 24.79 -1.82
N SER A 87 4.04 24.94 -0.51
CA SER A 87 3.90 26.28 0.10
C SER A 87 4.97 26.65 1.13
N THR A 88 6.00 25.81 1.37
CA THR A 88 7.05 26.12 2.38
C THR A 88 8.46 26.33 1.82
N GLU A 89 8.67 26.31 0.50
CA GLU A 89 9.97 26.59 -0.12
C GLU A 89 9.98 27.85 -1.00
N THR A 90 9.52 28.99 -0.48
CA THR A 90 9.94 30.30 -1.02
C THR A 90 9.83 31.37 0.05
N SER A 91 10.93 31.62 0.77
CA SER A 91 11.39 32.97 1.17
C SER A 91 12.53 32.92 2.20
N HIS A 92 13.62 32.23 1.87
CA HIS A 92 14.92 32.49 2.48
C HIS A 92 15.95 32.63 1.37
N GLN A 93 16.04 33.83 0.77
CA GLN A 93 17.28 34.50 0.38
C GLN A 93 16.92 35.83 -0.31
N ASN A 94 17.43 36.94 0.22
CA ASN A 94 18.04 38.08 -0.51
C ASN A 94 17.89 39.38 0.29
N HIS A 95 18.88 39.61 1.16
CA HIS A 95 19.20 40.93 1.70
C HIS A 95 20.37 41.46 0.87
N PHE A 96 20.14 42.58 0.17
CA PHE A 96 21.12 43.64 -0.11
C PHE A 96 20.44 44.94 0.29
#